data_AF-A0A1V6DXU0-F1
#
_entry.id   AF-A0A1V6DXU0-F1
#
_cell.length_a   1.000
_cell.length_b   1.000
_cell.length_c   1.000
_cell.angle_alpha   90.00
_cell.angle_beta   90.00
_cell.angle_gamma   90.00
#
_symmetry.space_group_name_H-M   'P 1'
#
loop_
_entity.id
_entity.type
_entity.pdbx_description
1 polymer ?
#
loop_
_entity_poly.entity_id
_entity_poly.type
_entity_poly.pdbx_seq_one_letter_code
_entity_poly.pdbx_strand_id
1 'polypeptide(L)'
;MSKQEKNNQVAEEKKKRFFLKVGVWVFSVLILSFWLFTLVHSFNNTTISVGQTIDADTAAWQADLNQTIDIIRNEMVDKTSVASNTPAVSQDFLEKMNANLEEQVAASETAPIVEENITDKSRATITPEELISGLQKRLPELASSSCPEFIDCMPSIGEAKPCVIPPGCENITQIAY
;
A
#
# COMPACT_ATOMS: atom_id res chain seq x y z
N MET A 1 -48.35 -34.34 20.24
CA MET A 1 -46.89 -34.24 20.01
C MET A 1 -46.19 -35.32 20.84
N SER A 2 -45.64 -36.34 20.18
CA SER A 2 -45.17 -37.58 20.83
C SER A 2 -43.86 -37.36 21.59
N LYS A 3 -43.69 -38.04 22.73
CA LYS A 3 -42.47 -38.00 23.56
C LYS A 3 -41.21 -38.43 22.78
N GLN A 4 -41.38 -39.23 21.73
CA GLN A 4 -40.29 -39.60 20.81
C GLN A 4 -39.77 -38.43 19.98
N GLU A 5 -40.63 -37.52 19.55
CA GLU A 5 -40.26 -36.40 18.68
C GLU A 5 -39.36 -35.41 19.41
N LYS A 6 -39.67 -35.14 20.69
CA LYS A 6 -38.83 -34.29 21.56
C LYS A 6 -37.45 -34.90 21.82
N ASN A 7 -37.34 -36.22 21.96
CA ASN A 7 -36.06 -36.89 22.19
C ASN A 7 -35.14 -36.83 20.96
N ASN A 8 -35.71 -36.95 19.76
CA ASN A 8 -34.94 -36.85 18.51
C ASN A 8 -34.39 -35.45 18.31
N GLN A 9 -35.19 -34.42 18.59
CA GLN A 9 -34.77 -33.02 18.45
C GLN A 9 -33.62 -32.66 19.41
N VAL A 10 -33.69 -33.11 20.66
CA VAL A 10 -32.61 -32.90 21.65
C VAL A 10 -31.33 -33.64 21.26
N ALA A 11 -31.44 -34.83 20.65
CA ALA A 11 -30.27 -35.59 20.19
C ALA A 11 -29.57 -34.90 19.01
N GLU A 12 -30.29 -34.29 18.09
CA GLU A 12 -29.71 -33.52 16.98
C GLU A 12 -28.99 -32.26 17.46
N GLU A 13 -29.60 -31.51 18.39
CA GLU A 13 -28.99 -30.30 18.96
C GLU A 13 -27.67 -30.61 19.70
N LYS A 14 -27.59 -31.75 20.39
CA LYS A 14 -26.34 -32.21 21.03
C LYS A 14 -25.27 -32.57 19.99
N LYS A 15 -25.65 -33.21 18.88
CA LYS A 15 -24.71 -33.55 17.79
C LYS A 15 -24.15 -32.29 17.13
N LYS A 16 -24.99 -31.29 16.84
CA LYS A 16 -24.54 -30.01 16.24
C LYS A 16 -23.50 -29.30 17.10
N ARG A 17 -23.75 -29.20 18.41
CA ARG A 17 -22.79 -28.62 19.36
C ARG A 17 -21.50 -29.42 19.45
N PHE A 18 -21.56 -30.74 19.29
CA PHE A 18 -20.37 -31.58 19.26
C PHE A 18 -19.53 -31.33 18.00
N PHE A 19 -20.14 -31.34 16.81
CA PHE A 19 -19.43 -31.05 15.55
C PHE A 19 -18.81 -29.67 15.52
N LEU A 20 -19.50 -28.65 16.04
CA LEU A 20 -18.96 -27.29 16.12
C LEU A 20 -17.73 -27.24 17.03
N LYS A 21 -17.75 -27.91 18.19
CA LYS A 21 -16.58 -27.99 19.08
C LYS A 21 -15.42 -28.72 18.44
N VAL A 22 -15.67 -29.83 17.76
CA VAL A 22 -14.62 -30.60 17.04
C VAL A 22 -14.01 -29.75 15.92
N GLY A 23 -14.85 -29.07 15.13
CA GLY A 23 -14.39 -28.17 14.06
C GLY A 23 -13.46 -27.08 14.59
N VAL A 24 -13.86 -26.38 15.66
CA VAL A 24 -13.02 -25.34 16.29
C VAL A 24 -11.70 -25.92 16.80
N TRP A 25 -11.72 -27.12 17.38
CA TRP A 25 -10.51 -27.79 17.87
C TRP A 25 -9.54 -28.12 16.73
N VAL A 26 -10.05 -28.66 15.63
CA VAL A 26 -9.25 -28.99 14.43
C VAL A 26 -8.65 -27.72 13.83
N PHE A 27 -9.43 -26.66 13.64
CA PHE A 27 -8.93 -25.39 13.12
C PHE A 27 -7.88 -24.76 14.02
N SER A 28 -8.06 -24.81 15.34
CA SER A 28 -7.08 -24.30 16.30
C SER A 28 -5.75 -25.05 16.21
N VAL A 29 -5.78 -26.38 16.09
CA VAL A 29 -4.57 -27.20 15.92
C VAL A 29 -3.89 -26.91 14.59
N LEU A 30 -4.64 -26.74 13.49
CA LEU A 30 -4.09 -26.40 12.18
C LEU A 30 -3.36 -25.06 12.20
N ILE A 31 -3.99 -24.01 12.74
CA ILE A 31 -3.37 -22.67 12.85
C ILE A 31 -2.09 -22.75 13.68
N LEU A 32 -2.12 -23.48 14.81
CA LEU A 32 -0.97 -23.63 15.69
C LEU A 32 0.17 -24.40 14.99
N SER A 33 -0.14 -25.45 14.22
CA SER A 33 0.84 -26.19 13.43
C SER A 33 1.48 -25.34 12.33
N PHE A 34 0.69 -24.52 11.63
CA PHE A 34 1.18 -23.59 10.62
C PHE A 34 2.10 -22.53 11.23
N TRP A 35 1.72 -22.02 12.40
CA TRP A 35 2.53 -21.09 13.18
C TRP A 35 3.87 -21.70 13.58
N LEU A 36 3.86 -22.91 14.16
CA LEU A 36 5.09 -23.62 14.53
C LEU A 36 5.96 -23.92 13.30
N PHE A 37 5.35 -24.28 12.18
CA PHE A 37 6.09 -24.52 10.94
C PHE A 37 6.77 -23.25 10.43
N THR A 38 6.06 -22.12 10.42
CA THR A 38 6.60 -20.81 10.03
C THR A 38 7.74 -20.39 10.95
N LEU A 39 7.57 -20.61 12.25
CA LEU A 39 8.55 -20.28 13.27
C LEU A 39 9.81 -21.16 13.16
N VAL A 40 9.64 -22.47 12.96
CA VAL A 40 10.77 -23.39 12.70
C VAL A 40 11.50 -23.04 11.40
N HIS A 41 10.77 -22.68 10.33
CA HIS A 41 11.40 -22.24 9.08
C HIS A 41 12.16 -20.93 9.26
N SER A 42 11.63 -19.99 10.04
CA SER A 42 12.31 -18.74 10.40
C SER A 42 13.62 -18.99 11.17
N PHE A 43 13.66 -19.98 12.06
CA PHE A 43 14.86 -20.32 12.82
C PHE A 43 15.86 -21.17 12.03
N ASN A 44 15.39 -22.11 11.19
CA ASN A 44 16.27 -22.94 10.37
C ASN A 44 16.91 -22.13 9.22
N ASN A 45 16.23 -21.09 8.73
CA ASN A 45 16.78 -20.20 7.70
C ASN A 45 17.83 -19.23 8.24
N THR A 46 18.03 -19.15 9.56
CA THR A 46 19.17 -18.40 10.14
C THR A 46 20.50 -19.14 9.95
N THR A 47 20.47 -20.40 9.50
CA THR A 47 21.65 -21.18 9.09
C THR A 47 21.82 -21.31 7.57
N ILE A 48 21.03 -20.60 6.76
CA ILE A 48 21.42 -20.36 5.37
C ILE A 48 22.49 -19.27 5.41
N SER A 49 23.72 -19.75 5.55
CA SER A 49 24.94 -19.07 5.13
C SER A 49 24.67 -18.19 3.91
N VAL A 50 25.12 -16.94 4.02
CA VAL A 50 25.22 -15.88 3.00
C VAL A 50 26.05 -16.35 1.77
N GLY A 51 25.71 -17.49 1.16
CA GLY A 51 26.58 -18.16 0.17
C GLY A 51 26.04 -19.39 -0.56
N GLN A 52 24.87 -19.95 -0.23
CA GLN A 52 24.27 -21.07 -0.98
C GLN A 52 22.76 -21.00 -0.76
N THR A 53 21.89 -20.53 -1.65
CA THR A 53 21.84 -20.58 -3.10
C THR A 53 21.24 -19.26 -3.59
N ILE A 54 22.08 -18.31 -3.99
CA ILE A 54 21.62 -17.27 -4.91
C ILE A 54 21.43 -18.01 -6.23
N ASP A 55 20.17 -18.32 -6.53
CA ASP A 55 19.72 -18.91 -7.78
C ASP A 55 20.46 -18.25 -8.95
N ALA A 56 20.84 -19.05 -9.95
CA ALA A 56 21.49 -18.57 -11.16
C ALA A 56 20.76 -17.35 -11.77
N ASP A 57 19.44 -17.27 -11.57
CA ASP A 57 18.59 -16.16 -11.98
C ASP A 57 18.87 -14.85 -11.24
N THR A 58 19.10 -14.89 -9.92
CA THR A 58 19.48 -13.69 -9.14
C THR A 58 20.88 -13.19 -9.46
N ALA A 59 21.82 -14.10 -9.76
CA ALA A 59 23.17 -13.72 -10.19
C ALA A 59 23.16 -13.12 -11.61
N ALA A 60 22.37 -13.69 -12.52
CA ALA A 60 22.17 -13.15 -13.86
C ALA A 60 21.53 -11.75 -13.82
N TRP A 61 20.51 -11.56 -12.98
CA TRP A 61 19.86 -10.26 -12.81
C TRP A 61 20.79 -9.20 -12.21
N GLN A 62 21.61 -9.56 -11.21
CA GLN A 62 22.61 -8.63 -10.67
C GLN A 62 23.67 -8.22 -11.71
N ALA A 63 24.08 -9.15 -12.57
CA ALA A 63 25.01 -8.85 -13.66
C ALA A 63 24.41 -7.86 -14.67
N ASP A 64 23.15 -8.07 -15.07
CA ASP A 64 22.44 -7.21 -16.03
C ASP A 64 22.20 -5.79 -15.46
N LEU A 65 21.93 -5.69 -14.15
CA LEU A 65 21.82 -4.40 -13.46
C LEU A 65 23.14 -3.65 -13.39
N ASN A 66 24.22 -4.32 -13.02
CA ASN A 66 25.55 -3.70 -12.97
C ASN A 66 25.97 -3.21 -14.36
N GLN A 67 25.71 -4.01 -15.40
CA GLN A 67 25.97 -3.62 -16.77
C GLN A 67 25.15 -2.38 -17.19
N THR A 68 23.87 -2.34 -16.84
CA THR A 68 22.99 -1.20 -17.15
C THR A 68 23.45 0.07 -16.44
N ILE A 69 23.85 -0.03 -15.17
CA ILE A 69 24.37 1.09 -14.38
C ILE A 69 25.67 1.63 -14.98
N ASP A 70 26.59 0.75 -15.40
CA ASP A 70 27.86 1.17 -16.00
C ASP A 70 27.67 1.85 -17.36
N ILE A 71 26.74 1.37 -18.19
CA ILE A 71 26.38 2.01 -19.46
C ILE A 71 25.83 3.42 -19.21
N ILE A 72 24.86 3.54 -18.30
CA ILE A 72 24.24 4.83 -17.96
C ILE A 72 25.27 5.81 -17.39
N ARG A 73 26.18 5.33 -16.53
CA ARG A 73 27.22 6.14 -15.92
C ARG A 73 28.22 6.65 -16.96
N ASN A 74 28.67 5.77 -17.86
CA ASN A 74 29.60 6.15 -18.92
C ASN A 74 28.95 7.08 -19.95
N GLU A 75 27.68 6.87 -20.29
CA GLU A 75 26.95 7.75 -21.21
C GLU A 75 26.70 9.15 -20.61
N MET A 76 26.49 9.25 -19.29
CA MET A 76 26.38 10.55 -18.60
C MET A 76 27.73 11.27 -18.48
N VAL A 77 28.83 10.54 -18.27
CA VAL A 77 30.18 11.12 -18.23
C VAL A 77 30.57 11.66 -19.61
N ASP A 78 30.26 10.94 -20.69
CA ASP A 78 30.50 11.42 -22.05
C ASP A 78 29.59 12.60 -22.44
N LYS A 79 28.33 12.62 -22.01
CA LYS A 79 27.43 13.76 -22.25
C LYS A 79 27.78 15.02 -21.45
N THR A 80 28.53 14.90 -20.34
CA THR A 80 29.00 16.07 -19.59
C THR A 80 30.15 16.80 -20.31
N SER A 81 30.87 16.13 -21.22
CA SER A 81 31.89 16.77 -22.07
C SER A 81 31.34 17.32 -23.40
N VAL A 82 30.14 16.88 -23.82
CA VAL A 82 29.50 17.28 -25.10
C VAL A 82 28.30 18.23 -24.91
N ALA A 83 27.98 18.63 -23.68
CA ALA A 83 26.92 19.59 -23.36
C ALA A 83 27.22 21.06 -23.78
N SER A 84 28.12 21.29 -24.72
CA SER A 84 28.37 22.62 -25.28
C SER A 84 27.63 22.90 -26.59
N ASN A 85 27.01 21.93 -27.29
CA ASN A 85 26.57 22.18 -28.69
C ASN A 85 25.27 21.53 -29.23
N THR A 86 24.35 20.98 -28.44
CA THR A 86 23.11 20.40 -29.04
C THR A 86 21.81 20.70 -28.29
N PRO A 87 21.17 21.87 -28.53
CA PRO A 87 19.82 22.19 -28.05
C PRO A 87 18.68 21.45 -28.79
N ALA A 88 18.94 20.79 -29.92
CA ALA A 88 17.89 20.31 -30.83
C ALA A 88 17.12 19.06 -30.35
N VAL A 89 17.76 18.12 -29.62
CA VAL A 89 17.11 16.83 -29.26
C VAL A 89 16.06 17.01 -28.15
N SER A 90 16.20 18.03 -27.30
CA SER A 90 15.24 18.33 -26.23
C SER A 90 13.94 18.93 -26.76
N GLN A 91 13.99 19.70 -27.86
CA GLN A 91 12.80 20.30 -28.46
C GLN A 91 11.94 19.27 -29.18
N ASP A 92 12.54 18.36 -29.96
CA ASP A 92 11.81 17.30 -30.67
C ASP A 92 11.05 16.36 -29.72
N PHE A 93 11.59 16.12 -28.53
CA PHE A 93 10.91 15.31 -27.52
C PHE A 93 9.72 16.05 -26.89
N LEU A 94 9.92 17.32 -26.53
CA LEU A 94 8.86 18.14 -25.94
C LEU A 94 7.71 18.39 -26.94
N GLU A 95 8.02 18.56 -28.22
CA GLU A 95 7.03 18.73 -29.28
C GLU A 95 6.21 17.44 -29.50
N LYS A 96 6.86 16.27 -29.50
CA LYS A 96 6.17 14.97 -29.59
C LYS A 96 5.31 14.63 -28.37
N MET A 97 5.71 15.09 -27.19
CA MET A 97 4.93 14.88 -25.96
C MET A 97 3.70 15.78 -25.92
N ASN A 98 3.82 17.04 -26.35
CA ASN A 98 2.68 17.95 -26.44
C ASN A 98 1.65 17.49 -27.47
N ALA A 99 2.11 17.04 -28.65
CA ALA A 99 1.23 16.52 -29.69
C ALA A 99 0.41 15.29 -29.24
N ASN A 100 1.02 14.38 -28.46
CA ASN A 100 0.31 13.22 -27.90
C ASN A 100 -0.73 13.59 -26.83
N LEU A 101 -0.52 14.67 -26.08
CA LEU A 101 -1.51 15.16 -25.13
C LEU A 101 -2.73 15.76 -25.86
N GLU A 102 -2.51 16.54 -26.91
CA GLU A 102 -3.62 17.11 -27.71
C GLU A 102 -4.44 16.01 -28.39
N GLU A 103 -3.80 14.95 -28.90
CA GLU A 103 -4.49 13.81 -29.50
C GLU A 103 -5.31 13.01 -28.47
N GLN A 104 -4.82 12.86 -27.23
CA GLN A 104 -5.59 12.21 -26.16
C GLN A 104 -6.78 13.05 -25.66
N VAL A 105 -6.66 14.37 -25.65
CA VAL A 105 -7.77 15.27 -25.30
C VAL A 105 -8.84 15.26 -26.40
N ALA A 106 -8.44 15.30 -27.67
CA ALA A 106 -9.36 15.21 -28.81
C ALA A 106 -10.07 13.84 -28.90
N ALA A 107 -9.36 12.75 -28.58
CA ALA A 107 -9.95 11.41 -28.49
C ALA A 107 -10.96 11.28 -27.34
N SER A 108 -10.82 12.08 -26.28
CA SER A 108 -11.74 12.10 -25.14
C SER A 108 -13.02 12.93 -25.37
N GLU A 109 -13.06 13.80 -26.38
CA GLU A 109 -14.24 14.62 -26.72
C GLU A 109 -15.24 13.94 -27.66
N THR A 110 -14.95 12.74 -28.19
CA THR A 110 -15.82 12.06 -29.19
C THR A 110 -16.59 10.85 -28.63
N ALA A 111 -16.69 10.70 -27.30
CA ALA A 111 -17.56 9.68 -26.70
C ALA A 111 -18.96 10.26 -26.41
N PRO A 112 -20.05 9.61 -26.85
CA PRO A 112 -21.40 10.11 -26.62
C PRO A 112 -21.75 10.10 -25.13
N ILE A 113 -22.17 11.29 -24.71
CA ILE A 113 -22.83 11.68 -23.46
C ILE A 113 -23.81 10.60 -23.00
N VAL A 114 -23.51 9.96 -21.86
CA VAL A 114 -24.52 9.41 -20.96
C VAL A 114 -24.64 10.40 -19.81
N GLU A 115 -25.84 10.98 -19.69
CA GLU A 115 -26.25 11.87 -18.62
C GLU A 115 -25.90 11.30 -17.23
N GLU A 116 -25.05 12.01 -16.49
CA GLU A 116 -25.28 12.14 -15.05
C GLU A 116 -25.04 13.59 -14.63
N ASN A 117 -26.17 14.29 -14.63
CA ASN A 117 -26.51 15.54 -13.97
C ASN A 117 -25.58 15.96 -12.81
N ILE A 118 -24.56 16.79 -13.09
CA ILE A 118 -24.04 17.76 -12.11
C ILE A 118 -23.85 19.11 -12.80
N THR A 119 -24.79 19.99 -12.49
CA THR A 119 -24.87 21.37 -12.94
C THR A 119 -23.66 22.18 -12.45
N ASP A 120 -22.79 22.51 -13.40
CA ASP A 120 -22.19 23.84 -13.62
C ASP A 120 -22.22 24.84 -12.44
N LYS A 121 -21.06 25.13 -11.83
CA LYS A 121 -20.61 26.53 -11.67
C LYS A 121 -19.19 26.68 -11.11
N SER A 122 -18.43 27.47 -11.86
CA SER A 122 -17.32 28.32 -11.40
C SER A 122 -15.99 27.63 -11.12
N ARG A 123 -15.13 27.69 -12.13
CA ARG A 123 -13.68 27.82 -12.02
C ARG A 123 -13.35 29.03 -11.12
N ALA A 124 -13.45 28.85 -9.81
CA ALA A 124 -12.95 29.82 -8.84
C ALA A 124 -11.46 29.51 -8.60
N THR A 125 -10.62 30.51 -8.80
CA THR A 125 -9.25 30.52 -8.31
C THR A 125 -9.30 30.39 -6.79
N ILE A 126 -9.13 29.18 -6.28
CA ILE A 126 -9.14 28.91 -4.85
C ILE A 126 -7.89 29.56 -4.25
N THR A 127 -8.07 30.63 -3.50
CA THR A 127 -6.99 31.21 -2.68
C THR A 127 -6.70 30.27 -1.51
N PRO A 128 -5.43 30.18 -1.06
CA PRO A 128 -5.04 29.28 0.04
C PRO A 128 -5.86 29.47 1.31
N GLU A 129 -6.33 30.68 1.59
CA GLU A 129 -7.15 30.97 2.77
C GLU A 129 -8.56 30.37 2.71
N GLU A 130 -9.18 30.29 1.53
CA GLU A 130 -10.51 29.66 1.41
C GLU A 130 -10.43 28.12 1.55
N LEU A 131 -9.33 27.52 1.10
CA LEU A 131 -9.09 26.09 1.27
C LEU A 131 -8.97 25.69 2.76
N ILE A 132 -8.30 26.53 3.56
CA ILE A 132 -8.13 26.31 5.01
C ILE A 132 -9.47 26.46 5.74
N SER A 133 -10.27 27.46 5.39
CA SER A 133 -11.60 27.66 6.00
C SER A 133 -12.61 26.54 5.66
N GLY A 134 -12.53 25.99 4.44
CA GLY A 134 -13.34 24.85 4.00
C GLY A 134 -12.96 23.54 4.68
N LEU A 135 -11.66 23.33 4.95
CA LEU A 135 -11.16 22.19 5.72
C LEU A 135 -11.60 22.26 7.18
N GLN A 136 -11.52 23.43 7.81
CA GLN A 136 -11.91 23.61 9.21
C GLN A 136 -13.40 23.34 9.45
N LYS A 137 -14.25 23.59 8.45
CA LYS A 137 -15.69 23.29 8.49
C LYS A 137 -16.04 21.82 8.21
N ARG A 138 -15.10 21.04 7.67
CA ARG A 138 -15.23 19.59 7.41
C ARG A 138 -14.54 18.72 8.47
N LEU A 139 -13.71 19.29 9.34
CA LEU A 139 -13.22 18.58 10.51
C LEU A 139 -14.37 18.49 11.55
N PRO A 140 -14.73 17.27 12.01
CA PRO A 140 -15.68 17.15 13.10
C PRO A 140 -15.09 17.82 14.35
N GLU A 141 -15.77 18.83 14.91
CA GLU A 141 -15.42 19.51 16.17
C GLU A 141 -15.37 18.57 17.41
N LEU A 142 -15.43 17.25 17.22
CA LEU A 142 -15.62 16.25 18.27
C LEU A 142 -14.52 15.16 18.32
N ALA A 143 -13.31 15.42 17.83
CA ALA A 143 -12.18 14.48 17.92
C ALA A 143 -11.03 14.94 18.84
N SER A 144 -11.19 16.07 19.54
CA SER A 144 -10.09 16.72 20.29
C SER A 144 -9.84 16.17 21.71
N SER A 145 -10.64 15.23 22.21
CA SER A 145 -10.46 14.73 23.59
C SER A 145 -9.70 13.40 23.73
N SER A 146 -9.46 12.68 22.64
CA SER A 146 -8.90 11.32 22.70
C SER A 146 -7.66 11.08 21.84
N CYS A 147 -7.28 12.02 20.96
CA CYS A 147 -6.05 11.92 20.18
C CYS A 147 -4.91 12.65 20.91
N PRO A 148 -3.76 12.01 21.12
CA PRO A 148 -2.58 12.73 21.63
C PRO A 148 -2.10 13.76 20.60
N GLU A 149 -1.58 14.88 21.07
CA GLU A 149 -1.01 15.94 20.19
C GLU A 149 0.27 15.46 19.51
N PHE A 150 1.06 14.62 20.18
CA PHE A 150 2.29 14.05 19.67
C PHE A 150 2.39 12.54 19.96
N ILE A 151 2.95 11.79 19.03
CA ILE A 151 3.38 10.39 19.22
C ILE A 151 4.88 10.33 18.92
N ASP A 152 5.65 9.82 19.88
CA ASP A 152 7.09 9.57 19.73
C ASP A 152 7.31 8.21 19.05
N CYS A 153 7.84 8.27 17.82
CA CYS A 153 8.18 7.11 17.01
C CYS A 153 9.68 6.80 17.00
N MET A 154 10.46 7.45 17.87
CA MET A 154 11.89 7.24 17.93
C MET A 154 12.19 5.83 18.45
N PRO A 155 13.03 5.03 17.74
CA PRO A 155 13.41 3.72 18.22
C PRO A 155 14.26 3.87 19.48
N SER A 156 13.74 3.43 20.62
CA SER A 156 14.54 3.24 21.83
C SER A 156 15.61 2.19 21.55
N ILE A 157 16.87 2.47 21.90
CA ILE A 157 18.03 1.59 21.66
C ILE A 157 17.69 0.15 22.11
N GLY A 158 17.52 -0.76 21.15
CA GLY A 158 17.29 -2.18 21.38
C GLY A 158 15.94 -2.75 20.92
N GLU A 159 14.90 -1.93 20.69
CA GLU A 159 13.60 -2.40 20.20
C GLU A 159 12.93 -1.39 19.26
N ALA A 160 12.62 -1.83 18.03
CA ALA A 160 11.79 -1.05 17.11
C ALA A 160 10.31 -1.25 17.48
N LYS A 161 9.72 -0.27 18.20
CA LYS A 161 8.27 -0.27 18.45
C LYS A 161 7.54 0.17 17.18
N PRO A 162 6.56 -0.61 16.66
CA PRO A 162 5.73 -0.16 15.56
C PRO A 162 4.86 0.99 16.03
N CYS A 163 4.97 2.15 15.38
CA CYS A 163 4.12 3.29 15.67
C CYS A 163 2.70 3.04 15.18
N VAL A 164 1.77 2.86 16.12
CA VAL A 164 0.34 2.68 15.81
C VAL A 164 -0.39 3.97 16.11
N ILE A 165 -0.79 4.68 15.05
CA ILE A 165 -1.65 5.85 15.14
C ILE A 165 -3.09 5.33 15.32
N PRO A 166 -3.83 5.77 16.36
CA PRO A 166 -5.22 5.39 16.52
C PRO A 166 -6.06 5.82 15.30
N PRO A 167 -7.03 4.99 14.86
CA PRO A 167 -7.85 5.31 13.70
C PRO A 167 -8.63 6.60 13.92
N GLY A 168 -8.55 7.54 12.98
CA GLY A 168 -9.18 8.86 13.06
C GLY A 168 -8.30 9.98 13.65
N CYS A 169 -7.06 9.69 14.04
CA CYS A 169 -6.09 10.70 14.49
C CYS A 169 -5.05 11.05 13.41
N GLU A 170 -5.19 10.59 12.17
CA GLU A 170 -4.14 10.67 11.13
C GLU A 170 -3.75 12.10 10.72
N ASN A 171 -4.61 13.09 11.00
CA ASN A 171 -4.37 14.50 10.67
C ASN A 171 -4.39 15.42 11.90
N ILE A 172 -4.43 14.85 13.11
CA ILE A 172 -4.50 15.59 14.37
C ILE A 172 -3.19 15.43 15.14
N THR A 173 -2.63 14.23 15.16
CA THR A 173 -1.44 13.89 15.93
C THR A 173 -0.17 14.13 15.11
N GLN A 174 0.77 14.90 15.66
CA GLN A 174 2.09 15.09 15.05
C GLN A 174 3.02 13.92 15.41
N ILE A 175 3.74 13.42 14.41
CA ILE A 175 4.75 12.37 14.59
C ILE A 175 6.06 13.06 14.98
N ALA A 176 6.53 12.83 16.21
CA ALA A 176 7.86 13.21 16.64
C ALA A 176 8.83 12.07 16.30
N TYR A 177 9.95 12.44 15.67
CA TYR A 177 11.03 11.53 15.30
C TYR A 177 12.24 11.73 16.20
#